data_AF-A0A4Q0I0Y0-F1
#
_entry.id   AF-A0A4Q0I0Y0-F1
#
_cell.length_a   1.000
_cell.length_b   1.000
_cell.length_c   1.000
_cell.angle_alpha   90.00
_cell.angle_beta   90.00
_cell.angle_gamma   90.00
#
_symmetry.space_group_name_H-M   'P 1'
#
loop_
_entity.id
_entity.type
_entity.pdbx_description
1 polymer ?
#
loop_
_entity_poly.entity_id
_entity_poly.type
_entity_poly.pdbx_seq_one_letter_code
_entity_poly.pdbx_strand_id
1 'polypeptide(L)'
;MEIKSFYKNQRELAEALSRVIDMYWCSEIPENEMIDSIKRIVENNETKVFTNTSGEFTTVLRQQCGKKRLEVVSKILDRKD
;
A
#
# COMPACT_ATOMS: atom_id res chain seq x y z
N MET A 1 12.23 10.25 5.29
CA MET A 1 11.85 9.30 6.36
C MET A 1 12.06 7.91 5.81
N GLU A 2 12.67 7.01 6.57
CA GLU A 2 12.90 5.64 6.12
C GLU A 2 11.58 4.88 6.00
N ILE A 3 11.31 4.31 4.82
CA ILE A 3 10.14 3.45 4.58
C ILE A 3 10.44 2.08 5.19
N LYS A 4 9.63 1.66 6.17
CA LYS A 4 9.78 0.38 6.88
C LYS A 4 9.16 -0.77 6.07
N SER A 5 9.64 -1.98 6.32
CA SER A 5 9.06 -3.20 5.71
C SER A 5 7.93 -3.80 6.56
N PHE A 6 7.94 -3.66 7.88
CA PHE A 6 6.96 -4.29 8.78
C PHE A 6 6.20 -3.24 9.60
N TYR A 7 4.87 -3.34 9.61
CA TYR A 7 3.98 -2.43 10.34
C TYR A 7 3.20 -3.17 11.41
N LYS A 8 3.00 -2.51 12.56
CA LYS A 8 2.40 -3.16 13.73
C LYS A 8 0.93 -3.50 13.50
N ASN A 9 0.21 -2.61 12.81
CA ASN A 9 -1.23 -2.73 12.57
C ASN A 9 -1.62 -2.17 11.19
N GLN A 10 -2.88 -2.39 10.81
CA GLN A 10 -3.42 -1.99 9.49
C GLN A 10 -3.44 -0.47 9.29
N ARG A 11 -3.59 0.33 10.35
CA ARG A 11 -3.61 1.80 10.24
C ARG A 11 -2.24 2.35 9.89
N GLU A 12 -1.21 1.94 10.64
CA GLU A 12 0.18 2.34 10.35
C GLU A 12 0.61 1.91 8.93
N LEU A 13 0.19 0.71 8.50
CA LEU A 13 0.45 0.23 7.16
C LEU A 13 -0.25 1.06 6.09
N ALA A 14 -1.53 1.38 6.29
CA ALA A 14 -2.30 2.19 5.34
C ALA A 14 -1.73 3.61 5.24
N GLU A 15 -1.33 4.21 6.36
CA GLU A 15 -0.64 5.50 6.38
C GLU A 15 0.66 5.46 5.59
N ALA A 16 1.45 4.39 5.72
CA ALA A 16 2.68 4.23 4.96
C ALA A 16 2.44 4.07 3.45
N LEU A 17 1.49 3.22 3.04
CA LEU A 17 1.14 3.06 1.63
C LEU A 17 0.63 4.38 1.03
N SER A 18 -0.25 5.07 1.75
CA SER A 18 -0.77 6.38 1.31
C SER A 18 0.36 7.37 1.12
N ARG A 19 1.28 7.46 2.08
CA ARG A 19 2.42 8.37 2.02
C ARG A 19 3.35 8.07 0.86
N VAL A 20 3.67 6.80 0.58
CA VAL A 20 4.54 6.43 -0.55
C VAL A 20 3.93 6.89 -1.88
N ILE A 21 2.63 6.70 -2.06
CA ILE A 21 1.92 7.13 -3.27
C ILE A 21 1.85 8.66 -3.34
N ASP A 22 1.59 9.33 -2.22
CA ASP A 22 1.54 10.79 -2.16
C ASP A 22 2.90 11.42 -2.48
N MET A 23 4.00 10.84 -1.99
CA MET A 23 5.36 11.28 -2.31
C MET A 23 5.64 11.17 -3.81
N TYR A 24 5.18 10.10 -4.48
CA TYR A 24 5.28 9.98 -5.94
C TYR A 24 4.46 11.07 -6.65
N TRP A 25 3.20 11.27 -6.25
CA TRP A 25 2.34 12.33 -6.84
C TRP A 25 2.91 13.73 -6.63
N CYS A 26 3.58 13.99 -5.51
CA CYS A 26 4.26 15.23 -5.20
C CYS A 26 5.66 15.35 -5.85
N SER A 27 6.07 14.39 -6.70
CA SER A 27 7.39 14.35 -7.35
C SER A 27 8.57 14.31 -6.37
N GLU A 28 8.37 13.79 -5.16
CA GLU A 28 9.41 13.65 -4.13
C GLU A 28 10.25 12.37 -4.31
N ILE A 29 9.67 11.33 -4.90
CA ILE A 29 10.35 10.07 -5.23
C ILE A 29 10.06 9.65 -6.67
N PRO A 30 11.01 8.95 -7.33
CA PRO A 30 10.77 8.41 -8.66
C PRO A 30 9.83 7.19 -8.62
N GLU A 31 9.25 6.86 -9.77
CA GLU A 31 8.26 5.77 -9.91
C GLU A 31 8.79 4.41 -9.47
N ASN A 32 10.05 4.09 -9.80
CA ASN A 32 10.67 2.82 -9.41
C ASN A 32 10.78 2.68 -7.88
N GLU A 33 11.12 3.76 -7.17
CA GLU A 33 11.21 3.76 -5.72
C GLU A 33 9.82 3.57 -5.07
N MET A 34 8.78 4.18 -5.65
CA MET A 34 7.39 3.96 -5.23
C MET A 34 6.98 2.50 -5.41
N ILE A 35 7.24 1.93 -6.59
CA ILE A 35 6.89 0.53 -6.92
C ILE A 35 7.58 -0.44 -5.95
N ASP A 36 8.89 -0.30 -5.77
CA ASP A 36 9.68 -1.18 -4.91
C ASP A 36 9.23 -1.08 -3.44
N SER A 37 8.92 0.15 -2.99
CA SER A 37 8.40 0.38 -1.65
C SER A 37 7.03 -0.27 -1.44
N ILE A 38 6.08 -0.12 -2.38
CA ILE A 38 4.76 -0.74 -2.28
C ILE A 38 4.86 -2.26 -2.24
N LYS A 39 5.62 -2.85 -3.16
CA LYS A 39 5.83 -4.31 -3.20
C LYS A 39 6.39 -4.83 -1.86
N ARG A 40 7.45 -4.19 -1.37
CA ARG A 40 8.09 -4.55 -0.10
C ARG A 40 7.14 -4.41 1.09
N ILE A 41 6.36 -3.34 1.16
CA ILE A 41 5.39 -3.15 2.25
C ILE A 41 4.32 -4.24 2.21
N VAL A 42 3.78 -4.54 1.03
CA VAL A 42 2.68 -5.51 0.90
C VAL A 42 3.15 -6.93 1.19
N GLU A 43 4.26 -7.37 0.59
CA GLU A 43 4.83 -8.71 0.78
C GLU A 43 5.09 -9.03 2.25
N ASN A 44 5.61 -8.05 3.01
CA ASN A 44 5.94 -8.25 4.42
C ASN A 44 4.73 -8.10 5.38
N ASN A 45 3.54 -7.80 4.86
CA ASN A 45 2.35 -7.54 5.67
C ASN A 45 1.04 -8.04 5.04
N GLU A 46 1.07 -9.07 4.19
CA GLU A 46 -0.11 -9.51 3.40
C GLU A 46 -1.39 -9.67 4.23
N THR A 47 -1.31 -10.29 5.41
CA THR A 47 -2.45 -10.51 6.31
C THR A 47 -3.09 -9.23 6.86
N LYS A 48 -2.38 -8.10 6.77
CA LYS A 48 -2.88 -6.76 7.13
C LYS A 48 -3.45 -6.02 5.91
N VAL A 49 -3.01 -6.39 4.70
CA VAL A 49 -3.43 -5.75 3.44
C VAL A 49 -4.72 -6.37 2.94
N PHE A 50 -4.77 -7.70 2.89
CA PHE A 50 -5.86 -8.45 2.27
C PHE A 50 -6.69 -9.23 3.29
N THR A 51 -7.96 -9.46 2.94
CA THR A 51 -8.82 -10.41 3.65
C THR A 51 -8.41 -11.83 3.29
N ASN A 52 -8.31 -12.70 4.30
CA ASN A 52 -7.91 -14.10 4.07
C ASN A 52 -8.94 -14.90 3.25
N THR A 53 -10.19 -14.43 3.18
CA THR A 53 -11.31 -15.13 2.54
C THR A 53 -11.58 -14.70 1.10
N SER A 54 -11.49 -13.40 0.78
CA SER A 54 -11.79 -12.90 -0.56
C SER A 54 -10.56 -12.40 -1.33
N GLY A 55 -9.41 -12.21 -0.66
CA GLY A 55 -8.23 -11.61 -1.28
C GLY A 55 -8.39 -10.12 -1.59
N GLU A 56 -9.50 -9.50 -1.17
CA GLU A 56 -9.76 -8.08 -1.29
C GLU A 56 -8.99 -7.28 -0.24
N PHE A 57 -8.81 -5.98 -0.47
CA PHE A 57 -8.29 -5.10 0.58
C PHE A 57 -9.18 -5.11 1.82
N THR A 58 -8.55 -5.09 2.99
CA THR A 58 -9.29 -4.98 4.24
C THR A 58 -10.04 -3.65 4.33
N THR A 59 -11.11 -3.60 5.13
CA THR A 59 -11.91 -2.39 5.30
C THR A 59 -11.11 -1.19 5.82
N VAL A 60 -10.09 -1.42 6.67
CA VAL A 60 -9.20 -0.35 7.14
C VAL A 60 -8.39 0.24 5.98
N LEU A 61 -7.84 -0.59 5.10
CA LEU A 61 -7.12 -0.13 3.91
C LEU A 61 -8.04 0.67 2.97
N ARG A 62 -9.27 0.18 2.72
CA ARG A 62 -10.27 0.90 1.91
C ARG A 62 -10.61 2.28 2.48
N GLN A 63 -10.77 2.38 3.79
CA GLN A 63 -11.10 3.65 4.45
C GLN A 63 -9.92 4.63 4.48
N GLN A 64 -8.70 4.16 4.73
CA GLN A 64 -7.54 5.03 4.95
C GLN A 64 -6.81 5.41 3.66
N CYS A 65 -6.65 4.48 2.71
CA CYS A 65 -5.98 4.78 1.43
C CYS A 65 -6.93 5.44 0.43
N GLY A 66 -8.20 5.04 0.46
CA GLY A 66 -9.21 5.45 -0.51
C GLY A 66 -9.00 4.82 -1.89
N LYS A 67 -10.04 4.90 -2.73
CA LYS A 67 -10.12 4.22 -4.02
C LYS A 67 -8.93 4.46 -4.95
N LYS A 68 -8.54 5.72 -5.16
CA LYS A 68 -7.47 6.09 -6.11
C LYS A 68 -6.12 5.47 -5.75
N ARG A 69 -5.79 5.38 -4.46
CA ARG A 69 -4.51 4.83 -4.01
C ARG A 69 -4.52 3.30 -4.07
N LEU A 70 -5.65 2.68 -3.71
CA LEU A 70 -5.78 1.23 -3.84
C LEU A 70 -5.73 0.77 -5.29
N GLU A 71 -6.29 1.53 -6.24
CA GLU A 71 -6.15 1.24 -7.68
C GLU A 71 -4.68 1.22 -8.13
N VAL A 72 -3.84 2.12 -7.60
CA VAL A 72 -2.39 2.14 -7.87
C VAL A 72 -1.73 0.89 -7.30
N VAL A 73 -2.03 0.56 -6.04
CA VAL A 73 -1.50 -0.66 -5.39
C VAL A 73 -1.91 -1.90 -6.17
N SER A 74 -3.18 -2.01 -6.55
CA SER A 74 -3.72 -3.15 -7.30
C SER A 74 -3.03 -3.33 -8.66
N LYS A 75 -2.80 -2.24 -9.39
CA LYS A 75 -2.06 -2.26 -10.67
C LYS A 75 -0.61 -2.71 -10.49
N ILE A 76 0.08 -2.24 -9.45
CA ILE A 76 1.48 -2.61 -9.19
C ILE A 76 1.62 -4.09 -8.83
N LEU A 77 0.61 -4.64 -8.15
CA LEU A 77 0.58 -6.03 -7.74
C LEU A 77 -0.04 -6.97 -8.78
N ASP A 78 -0.50 -6.45 -9.91
CA ASP A 78 -1.27 -7.19 -10.93
C ASP A 78 -2.48 -7.96 -10.34
N ARG A 79 -3.22 -7.28 -9.46
CA ARG A 79 -4.44 -7.81 -8.82
C ARG A 79 -5.68 -7.09 -9.34
N LYS A 80 -6.83 -7.77 -9.28
CA LYS A 80 -8.14 -7.15 -9.47
C LYS A 80 -8.60 -6.57 -8.14
N ASP A 81 -8.95 -5.29 -8.17
CA ASP A 81 -9.53 -4.52 -7.06
C ASP A 81 -11.05 -4.76 -6.95
#